data_AF-A0A2E2V9Q5-F1
#
_entry.id   AF-A0A2E2V9Q5-F1
#
_cell.length_a   1.000
_cell.length_b   1.000
_cell.length_c   1.000
_cell.angle_alpha   90.00
_cell.angle_beta   90.00
_cell.angle_gamma   90.00
#
_symmetry.space_group_name_H-M   'P 1'
#
loop_
_entity.id
_entity.type
_entity.pdbx_description
1 polymer ?
#
loop_
_entity_poly.entity_id
_entity_poly.type
_entity_poly.pdbx_seq_one_letter_code
_entity_poly.pdbx_strand_id
1 'polypeptide(L)' 'MSVIYDVSGRVIDNLVSDYKSEGSHEVLWNASSMPSGIYFARLNVNVFVNTQKLMLIK' A
#
# COMPACT_ATOMS: atom_id res chain seq x y z
N MET A 1 2.38 8.18 5.19
CA MET A 1 1.91 7.95 3.80
C MET A 1 1.92 6.45 3.51
N SER A 2 0.85 5.90 2.91
CA SER A 2 0.77 4.50 2.49
C SER A 2 0.49 4.43 0.99
N VAL A 3 1.28 3.65 0.25
CA VAL A 3 1.26 3.60 -1.22
C VAL A 3 1.36 2.16 -1.70
N ILE A 4 0.59 1.80 -2.74
CA ILE A 4 0.65 0.51 -3.42
C ILE A 4 1.44 0.65 -4.72
N TYR A 5 2.32 -0.32 -4.97
CA TYR A 5 3.11 -0.42 -6.20
C TYR A 5 2.87 -1.76 -6.89
N ASP A 6 2.96 -1.77 -8.22
CA ASP A 6 3.10 -3.02 -8.97
C ASP A 6 4.56 -3.51 -9.01
N VAL A 7 4.79 -4.67 -9.63
CA VAL A 7 6.14 -5.28 -9.74
C VAL A 7 7.17 -4.41 -10.48
N SER A 8 6.72 -3.48 -11.32
CA SER A 8 7.61 -2.56 -12.05
C SER A 8 8.00 -1.34 -11.20
N GLY A 9 7.43 -1.20 -10.00
CA GLY A 9 7.62 -0.04 -9.14
C GLY A 9 6.73 1.15 -9.50
N ARG A 10 5.75 0.98 -10.39
CA ARG A 10 4.75 2.01 -10.68
C ARG A 10 3.77 2.14 -9.52
N VAL A 11 3.49 3.37 -9.11
CA VAL A 11 2.45 3.68 -8.13
C VAL A 11 1.08 3.32 -8.71
N ILE A 12 0.38 2.42 -8.03
CA ILE A 12 -0.97 1.99 -8.37
C ILE A 12 -2.01 2.76 -7.56
N ASP A 13 -1.73 3.00 -6.28
CA ASP A 13 -2.70 3.68 -5.40
C ASP A 13 -2.00 4.37 -4.21
N ASN A 14 -2.61 5.43 -3.69
CA ASN A 14 -2.17 6.14 -2.48
C ASN A 14 -3.25 6.01 -1.40
N LEU A 15 -3.09 5.03 -0.52
CA LEU A 15 -4.11 4.66 0.46
C LEU A 15 -4.22 5.65 1.63
N VAL A 16 -3.11 6.30 1.99
CA VAL A 16 -3.08 7.34 3.02
C VAL A 16 -2.14 8.45 2.56
N SER A 17 -2.70 9.62 2.25
CA SER A 17 -1.96 10.84 1.94
C SER A 17 -1.72 11.73 3.17
N ASP A 18 -2.58 11.62 4.19
CA ASP A 18 -2.64 12.59 5.28
C ASP A 18 -2.04 12.09 6.59
N TYR A 19 -1.75 13.03 7.49
CA TYR A 19 -1.29 12.73 8.85
C TYR A 19 -2.35 11.94 9.61
N LYS A 20 -1.92 10.89 10.32
CA LYS A 20 -2.72 10.14 11.29
C LYS A 20 -2.09 10.32 12.66
N SER A 21 -2.91 10.59 13.68
CA SER A 21 -2.45 10.64 15.06
C SER A 21 -1.90 9.29 15.51
N GLU A 22 -1.18 9.27 16.62
CA GLU A 22 -0.80 8.02 17.27
C GLU A 22 -2.01 7.12 17.53
N GLY A 23 -1.84 5.81 17.36
CA GLY A 23 -2.88 4.80 17.52
C GLY A 23 -2.89 3.77 16.40
N SER A 24 -3.77 2.79 16.52
CA SER A 24 -4.02 1.79 15.48
C SER A 24 -4.97 2.35 14.42
N HIS A 25 -4.57 2.25 13.16
CA HIS A 25 -5.37 2.67 12.01
C HIS A 25 -5.49 1.51 11.03
N GLU A 26 -6.70 1.30 10.52
CA GLU A 26 -6.96 0.34 9.46
C GLU A 26 -7.17 1.07 8.14
N VAL A 27 -6.67 0.49 7.05
CA VAL A 27 -6.79 1.06 5.71
C VAL A 27 -7.14 -0.07 4.76
N LEU A 28 -8.24 0.11 4.02
CA LEU A 28 -8.72 -0.87 3.07
C LEU A 28 -8.25 -0.51 1.66
N TRP A 29 -7.53 -1.44 1.02
CA TRP A 29 -7.19 -1.34 -0.40
C TRP A 29 -8.19 -2.13 -1.23
N ASN A 30 -8.97 -1.44 -2.07
CA ASN A 30 -9.90 -2.09 -3.00
C ASN A 30 -9.17 -2.44 -4.32
N ALA A 31 -8.66 -3.67 -4.39
CA ALA A 31 -7.93 -4.18 -5.55
C ALA A 31 -8.83 -4.84 -6.64
N SER A 32 -10.15 -4.64 -6.61
CA SER A 32 -11.09 -5.36 -7.48
C SER A 32 -10.83 -5.19 -8.99
N SER A 33 -10.40 -3.99 -9.40
CA SER A 33 -10.06 -3.66 -10.79
C SER A 33 -8.64 -4.05 -11.19
N MET A 34 -7.83 -4.56 -10.27
CA MET A 34 -6.43 -4.91 -10.52
C MET A 34 -6.30 -6.34 -11.06
N PRO A 35 -5.32 -6.61 -11.94
CA PRO A 35 -5.02 -7.96 -12.40
C PRO A 35 -4.37 -8.80 -11.29
N SER A 36 -4.56 -10.12 -11.33
CA SER A 36 -3.82 -11.05 -10.47
C SER A 36 -2.31 -10.85 -10.66
N GLY A 37 -1.55 -10.88 -9.58
CA GLY A 37 -0.12 -10.57 -9.61
C GLY A 37 0.45 -10.19 -8.26
N ILE A 38 1.70 -9.74 -8.28
CA ILE A 38 2.42 -9.29 -7.09
C ILE A 38 2.33 -7.77 -6.99
N TYR A 39 2.08 -7.29 -5.78
CA TYR A 39 2.04 -5.87 -5.43
C TYR A 39 2.86 -5.63 -4.18
N PHE A 40 3.19 -4.37 -3.92
CA PHE A 40 3.91 -3.96 -2.73
C PHE A 40 3.18 -2.83 -2.03
N ALA A 41 2.77 -3.06 -0.78
CA ALA A 41 2.29 -2.02 0.10
C ALA A 41 3.47 -1.41 0.85
N ARG A 42 3.68 -0.10 0.74
CA ARG A 42 4.73 0.62 1.45
C ARG A 42 4.12 1.62 2.41
N LEU A 43 4.44 1.47 3.69
CA LEU A 43 4.14 2.43 4.75
C LEU A 43 5.39 3.26 5.04
N ASN A 44 5.26 4.59 4.94
CA ASN A 44 6.30 5.53 5.34
C ASN A 44 5.78 6.39 6.51
N VAL A 45 6.48 6.33 7.65
CA VAL A 45 6.21 7.10 8.87
C VAL A 45 7.51 7.73 9.35
N ASN A 46 7.67 9.04 9.16
CA ASN A 46 8.92 9.75 9.47
C ASN A 46 10.13 9.07 8.80
N VAL A 47 11.04 8.51 9.61
CA VAL A 47 12.24 7.77 9.16
C VAL A 47 12.01 6.26 9.02
N PHE A 48 10.84 5.77 9.42
CA PHE A 48 10.49 4.35 9.33
C PHE A 48 9.81 4.05 8.00
N VAL A 49 10.35 3.06 7.29
CA VAL A 49 9.78 2.53 6.06
C VAL A 49 9.55 1.04 6.24
N ASN A 50 8.32 0.61 6.02
CA ASN A 50 7.96 -0.80 5.99
C ASN A 50 7.37 -1.12 4.62
N THR A 51 7.72 -2.27 4.06
CA THR A 51 7.17 -2.73 2.78
C THR A 51 6.76 -4.17 2.89
N GLN A 52 5.53 -4.46 2.47
CA GLN A 52 4.94 -5.79 2.50
C GLN A 52 4.58 -6.22 1.08
N LYS A 53 5.04 -7.42 0.71
CA LYS A 53 4.68 -8.06 -0.55
C LYS A 53 3.27 -8.65 -0.44
N LEU A 54 2.45 -8.35 -1.42
CA LEU A 54 1.07 -8.84 -1.56
C LEU A 54 0.96 -9.69 -2.82
N MET A 55 0.14 -10.74 -2.79
CA MET A 55 -0.21 -11.54 -3.95
C MET A 55 -1.72 -11.47 -4.14
N LEU A 56 -2.15 -10.92 -5.27
CA LEU A 56 -3.55 -10.92 -5.67
C LEU A 56 -3.81 -12.14 -6.54
N ILE A 57 -4.73 -12.99 -6.09
CA ILE A 57 -5.17 -14.20 -6.80
C ILE A 57 -6.67 -14.04 -7.07
N LYS A 58 -7.11 -14.42 -8.27
CA LYS A 58 -8.53 -14.48 -8.67
C LYS A 58 -8.92 -15.92 -8.90
#